data_AF-A0A1V2MI39-F1
#
_entry.id   AF-A0A1V2MI39-F1
#
_cell.length_a   1.000
_cell.length_b   1.000
_cell.length_c   1.000
_cell.angle_alpha   90.00
_cell.angle_beta   90.00
_cell.angle_gamma   90.00
#
_symmetry.space_group_name_H-M   'P 1'
#
loop_
_entity.id
_entity.type
_entity.pdbx_description
1 polymer ?
#
loop_
_entity_poly.entity_id
_entity_poly.type
_entity_poly.pdbx_seq_one_letter_code
_entity_poly.pdbx_strand_id
1 'polypeptide(L)'
;MKTLADRWDSTSKMNIARLIKEQGYQTALFGKWHLFDIPRGFDEYKYLGGPGQMQGAYVNPMFFEKGKDGLVQYEGYVSDIITDMTLDWLKKREEDKPFFIMCNHRAPHDMWQYAERFEHMFDGVEIPEPDSLFEDLSHRSAGSYGYGSTVSPRSMADPKTPHVKSLYKFFMADDYVTGKLDCDENATFEEKAHKAYQKYLKDYLRTVAGIDDSVKNLLDYLETTGELDNTVIIYTSDQGMYLGEHDYCDKRWSYEEGIRTPFLIRYPKEIKAGTVSSELVSNIDVAPLLLDFAGGQTPEEMQGRSFRKIIKGEEHGYDAVYFRYWMHLAHHEIPSHYGIRTKDYKLIYYYGRALGSKGAINIETPQAWELYDLKNDPLELNNLYEKERYSTLVKDLKAKLLELKIKYQDTDEQFPELLPLAD
;
A
#
# COMPACT_ATOMS: atom_id res chain seq x y z
N MET A 1 10.45 7.40 -11.15
CA MET A 1 10.69 5.97 -10.89
C MET A 1 9.43 5.25 -11.30
N LYS A 2 9.52 4.09 -11.92
CA LYS A 2 8.37 3.30 -12.40
C LYS A 2 8.18 2.04 -11.56
N THR A 3 9.26 1.40 -11.10
CA THR A 3 9.20 0.10 -10.42
C THR A 3 10.00 0.06 -9.12
N LEU A 4 9.78 -1.00 -8.32
CA LEU A 4 10.58 -1.30 -7.12
C LEU A 4 12.05 -1.64 -7.43
N ALA A 5 12.39 -1.91 -8.69
CA ALA A 5 13.78 -2.15 -9.09
C ALA A 5 14.52 -0.85 -9.45
N ASP A 6 13.79 0.26 -9.62
CA ASP A 6 14.40 1.56 -9.86
C ASP A 6 15.04 2.11 -8.59
N ARG A 7 16.16 2.81 -8.77
CA ARG A 7 16.83 3.49 -7.67
C ARG A 7 16.37 4.94 -7.63
N TRP A 8 15.95 5.40 -6.46
CA TRP A 8 15.68 6.81 -6.26
C TRP A 8 17.00 7.55 -6.08
N ASP A 9 17.23 8.58 -6.89
CA ASP A 9 18.38 9.46 -6.69
C ASP A 9 18.02 10.54 -5.68
N SER A 10 18.37 10.30 -4.40
CA SER A 10 18.13 11.27 -3.34
C SER A 10 19.03 12.51 -3.45
N THR A 11 20.05 12.51 -4.32
CA THR A 11 20.98 13.64 -4.44
C THR A 11 20.35 14.82 -5.17
N SER A 12 19.68 14.54 -6.29
CA SER A 12 19.13 15.52 -7.20
C SER A 12 17.63 15.76 -7.00
N LYS A 13 16.91 14.80 -6.39
CA LYS A 13 15.46 14.88 -6.23
C LYS A 13 15.05 15.49 -4.89
N MET A 14 14.07 16.37 -4.96
CA MET A 14 13.40 16.95 -3.79
C MET A 14 12.72 15.86 -2.98
N ASN A 15 12.64 16.07 -1.66
CA ASN A 15 11.84 15.25 -0.78
C ASN A 15 11.28 16.06 0.39
N ILE A 16 10.20 15.54 0.97
CA ILE A 16 9.45 16.25 2.01
C ILE A 16 10.28 16.53 3.27
N ALA A 17 11.18 15.63 3.66
CA ALA A 17 12.00 15.82 4.86
C ALA A 17 12.93 17.03 4.73
N ARG A 18 13.53 17.25 3.56
CA ARG A 18 14.32 18.47 3.28
C ARG A 18 13.48 19.73 3.40
N LEU A 19 12.32 19.75 2.74
CA LEU A 19 11.43 20.92 2.72
C LEU A 19 10.91 21.28 4.11
N ILE A 20 10.55 20.27 4.91
CA ILE A 20 10.13 20.47 6.30
C ILE A 20 11.30 20.96 7.16
N LYS A 21 12.50 20.39 7.00
CA LYS A 21 13.69 20.84 7.71
C LYS A 21 14.04 22.30 7.41
N GLU A 22 13.84 22.75 6.17
CA GLU A 22 14.02 24.16 5.78
C GLU A 22 13.03 25.10 6.50
N GLN A 23 11.90 24.59 7.02
CA GLN A 23 10.97 25.33 7.88
C GLN A 23 11.42 25.35 9.36
N GLY A 24 12.61 24.86 9.70
CA GLY A 24 13.15 24.86 11.06
C GLY A 24 12.79 23.63 11.91
N TYR A 25 12.25 22.59 11.29
CA TYR A 25 11.89 21.35 11.98
C TYR A 25 13.11 20.44 12.20
N GLN A 26 13.11 19.76 13.34
CA GLN A 26 13.95 18.57 13.56
C GLN A 26 13.31 17.36 12.88
N THR A 27 14.11 16.51 12.25
CA THR A 27 13.60 15.47 11.35
C THR A 27 14.16 14.09 11.64
N ALA A 28 13.29 13.07 11.74
CA ALA A 28 13.72 11.69 11.97
C ALA A 28 12.97 10.64 11.14
N LEU A 29 13.64 9.53 10.85
CA LEU A 29 13.04 8.35 10.19
C LEU A 29 13.48 7.06 10.87
N PHE A 30 12.52 6.23 11.26
CA PHE A 30 12.76 4.91 11.86
C PHE A 30 11.96 3.83 11.14
N GLY A 31 12.61 2.74 10.74
CA GLY A 31 11.94 1.57 10.16
C GLY A 31 12.07 1.40 8.64
N LYS A 32 10.99 1.07 7.95
CA LYS A 32 11.01 0.74 6.52
C LYS A 32 11.32 1.99 5.67
N TRP A 33 12.31 1.87 4.79
CA TRP A 33 12.69 2.92 3.83
C TRP A 33 12.45 2.50 2.37
N HIS A 34 13.07 1.39 1.94
CA HIS A 34 12.78 0.72 0.67
C HIS A 34 12.95 1.56 -0.63
N LEU A 35 13.80 2.61 -0.61
CA LEU A 35 14.11 3.43 -1.80
C LEU A 35 15.52 3.21 -2.39
N PHE A 36 16.26 2.20 -1.89
CA PHE A 36 17.59 1.77 -2.37
C PHE A 36 18.67 2.86 -2.41
N ASP A 37 18.47 3.94 -1.67
CA ASP A 37 19.45 5.01 -1.47
C ASP A 37 19.42 5.49 -0.01
N ILE A 38 20.40 6.28 0.42
CA ILE A 38 20.43 6.78 1.79
C ILE A 38 19.28 7.79 2.05
N PRO A 39 18.60 7.75 3.20
CA PRO A 39 17.64 8.80 3.57
C PRO A 39 18.34 10.16 3.68
N ARG A 40 17.83 11.17 2.97
CA ARG A 40 18.36 12.54 3.02
C ARG A 40 17.27 13.51 3.43
N GLY A 41 17.65 14.56 4.15
CA GLY A 41 16.72 15.52 4.75
C GLY A 41 16.41 15.25 6.21
N PHE A 42 16.85 14.09 6.75
CA PHE A 42 16.67 13.72 8.15
C PHE A 42 17.90 14.05 9.02
N ASP A 43 17.67 14.60 10.21
CA ASP A 43 18.67 14.79 11.27
C ASP A 43 19.12 13.44 11.84
N GLU A 44 18.19 12.52 12.02
CA GLU A 44 18.47 11.13 12.39
C GLU A 44 17.72 10.15 11.49
N TYR A 45 18.36 9.05 11.13
CA TYR A 45 17.64 7.93 10.52
C TYR A 45 18.21 6.59 10.97
N LYS A 46 17.32 5.62 11.13
CA LYS A 46 17.65 4.20 11.19
C LYS A 46 16.64 3.44 10.33
N TYR A 47 17.09 2.80 9.27
CA TYR A 47 16.18 2.09 8.37
C TYR A 47 16.53 0.62 8.19
N LEU A 48 15.50 -0.19 8.01
CA LEU A 48 15.61 -1.63 7.92
C LEU A 48 16.51 -2.06 6.75
N GLY A 49 17.33 -3.07 7.01
CA GLY A 49 18.15 -3.77 6.03
C GLY A 49 18.47 -5.18 6.50
N GLY A 50 19.23 -5.92 5.71
CA GLY A 50 19.62 -7.28 6.06
C GLY A 50 20.24 -8.01 4.86
N PRO A 51 21.14 -8.98 5.09
CA PRO A 51 21.63 -9.86 4.03
C PRO A 51 20.45 -10.59 3.36
N GLY A 52 20.15 -10.25 2.10
CA GLY A 52 19.02 -10.82 1.37
C GLY A 52 17.63 -10.39 1.86
N GLN A 53 17.53 -9.52 2.87
CA GLN A 53 16.26 -9.05 3.45
C GLN A 53 16.17 -7.52 3.47
N MET A 54 16.10 -6.92 2.28
CA MET A 54 15.93 -5.46 2.14
C MET A 54 14.58 -4.93 2.68
N GLN A 55 13.66 -5.83 3.04
CA GLN A 55 12.40 -5.50 3.74
C GLN A 55 12.56 -5.52 5.28
N GLY A 56 13.73 -5.91 5.81
CA GLY A 56 13.97 -6.19 7.24
C GLY A 56 13.61 -7.62 7.66
N ALA A 57 13.75 -7.94 8.95
CA ALA A 57 13.25 -9.16 9.59
C ALA A 57 12.19 -8.80 10.64
N TYR A 58 11.34 -9.75 11.04
CA TYR A 58 10.39 -9.54 12.14
C TYR A 58 11.05 -9.69 13.52
N VAL A 59 11.89 -10.71 13.67
CA VAL A 59 12.63 -11.00 14.90
C VAL A 59 14.10 -10.69 14.67
N ASN A 60 14.71 -10.02 15.64
CA ASN A 60 16.10 -9.58 15.64
C ASN A 60 16.51 -8.79 14.38
N PRO A 61 15.75 -7.73 14.00
CA PRO A 61 15.97 -6.96 12.78
C PRO A 61 17.32 -6.25 12.77
N MET A 62 17.80 -5.95 11.55
CA MET A 62 18.99 -5.14 11.33
C MET A 62 18.65 -3.80 10.70
N PHE A 63 19.42 -2.78 11.04
CA PHE A 63 19.23 -1.40 10.58
C PHE A 63 20.54 -0.82 10.04
N PHE A 64 20.42 -0.03 8.98
CA PHE A 64 21.41 0.97 8.63
C PHE A 64 21.17 2.21 9.48
N GLU A 65 22.23 2.77 10.07
CA GLU A 65 22.14 3.94 10.93
C GLU A 65 22.98 5.09 10.38
N LYS A 66 22.48 6.32 10.55
CA LYS A 66 23.22 7.51 10.13
C LYS A 66 24.58 7.58 10.83
N GLY A 67 25.65 7.70 10.04
CA GLY A 67 27.02 7.86 10.53
C GLY A 67 27.68 6.57 11.04
N LYS A 68 27.04 5.41 10.86
CA LYS A 68 27.66 4.10 11.12
C LYS A 68 27.92 3.35 9.82
N ASP A 69 29.02 2.62 9.77
CA ASP A 69 29.31 1.70 8.69
C ASP A 69 28.68 0.34 8.97
N GLY A 70 27.97 -0.21 7.99
CA GLY A 70 27.37 -1.53 8.07
C GLY A 70 26.01 -1.58 8.79
N LEU A 71 25.52 -2.80 8.99
CA LEU A 71 24.25 -3.09 9.62
C LEU A 71 24.42 -3.31 11.12
N VAL A 72 23.49 -2.76 11.92
CA VAL A 72 23.40 -2.98 13.37
C VAL A 72 22.18 -3.84 13.65
N GLN A 73 22.37 -4.94 14.38
CA GLN A 73 21.27 -5.82 14.81
C GLN A 73 20.72 -5.38 16.16
N TYR A 74 19.40 -5.48 16.32
CA TYR A 74 18.68 -5.21 17.56
C TYR A 74 17.91 -6.46 17.95
N GLU A 75 17.98 -6.87 19.22
CA GLU A 75 17.25 -8.02 19.75
C GLU A 75 15.79 -7.64 20.02
N GLY A 76 14.85 -8.53 19.67
CA GLY A 76 13.42 -8.35 19.91
C GLY A 76 12.57 -8.29 18.64
N TYR A 77 11.35 -7.78 18.78
CA TYR A 77 10.36 -7.71 17.71
C TYR A 77 10.39 -6.35 17.00
N VAL A 78 10.35 -6.36 15.67
CA VAL A 78 10.59 -5.17 14.82
C VAL A 78 9.65 -4.00 15.09
N SER A 79 8.37 -4.25 15.36
CA SER A 79 7.41 -3.18 15.65
C SER A 79 7.75 -2.49 16.98
N ASP A 80 8.13 -3.27 18.00
CA ASP A 80 8.51 -2.75 19.31
C ASP A 80 9.81 -1.93 19.20
N ILE A 81 10.82 -2.48 18.51
CA ILE A 81 12.12 -1.82 18.28
C ILE A 81 11.96 -0.48 17.55
N ILE A 82 11.13 -0.42 16.48
CA ILE A 82 10.88 0.83 15.74
C ILE A 82 10.17 1.86 16.63
N THR A 83 9.24 1.41 17.48
CA THR A 83 8.52 2.26 18.43
C THR A 83 9.49 2.84 19.46
N ASP A 84 10.34 1.99 20.05
CA ASP A 84 11.33 2.39 21.05
C ASP A 84 12.34 3.39 20.48
N MET A 85 12.83 3.16 19.25
CA MET A 85 13.70 4.12 18.55
C MET A 85 13.02 5.49 18.40
N THR A 86 11.74 5.49 18.05
CA THR A 86 10.94 6.71 17.87
C THR A 86 10.75 7.44 19.21
N LEU A 87 10.35 6.73 20.26
CA LEU A 87 10.18 7.27 21.61
C LEU A 87 11.50 7.81 22.18
N ASP A 88 12.60 7.10 21.97
CA ASP A 88 13.92 7.53 22.42
C ASP A 88 14.39 8.80 21.73
N TRP A 89 14.10 8.96 20.43
CA TRP A 89 14.37 10.21 19.73
C TRP A 89 13.50 11.35 20.27
N LEU A 90 12.19 11.11 20.45
CA LEU A 90 11.27 12.09 21.03
C LEU A 90 11.74 12.59 22.40
N LYS A 91 12.27 11.72 23.26
CA LYS A 91 12.80 12.09 24.59
C LYS A 91 14.10 12.91 24.55
N LYS A 92 14.87 12.84 23.46
CA LYS A 92 16.20 13.46 23.32
C LYS A 92 16.21 14.69 22.42
N ARG A 93 15.12 14.95 21.68
CA ARG A 93 14.98 16.08 20.77
C ARG A 93 15.09 17.42 21.52
N GLU A 94 15.41 18.48 20.79
CA GLU A 94 15.33 19.85 21.32
C GLU A 94 13.85 20.25 21.48
N GLU A 95 13.37 20.47 22.71
CA GLU A 95 11.94 20.72 22.98
C GLU A 95 11.43 22.07 22.45
N ASP A 96 12.32 23.03 22.20
CA ASP A 96 12.01 24.37 21.69
C ASP A 96 11.87 24.43 20.15
N LYS A 97 12.12 23.31 19.45
CA LYS A 97 11.97 23.20 18.00
C LYS A 97 10.87 22.21 17.62
N PRO A 98 10.07 22.52 16.57
CA PRO A 98 9.07 21.57 16.09
C PRO A 98 9.74 20.32 15.48
N PHE A 99 9.02 19.22 15.42
CA PHE A 99 9.54 17.93 14.94
C PHE A 99 8.68 17.33 13.82
N PHE A 100 9.34 16.57 12.95
CA PHE A 100 8.74 15.72 11.93
C PHE A 100 9.38 14.35 11.97
N ILE A 101 8.58 13.32 12.24
CA ILE A 101 9.08 11.95 12.39
C ILE A 101 8.29 11.02 11.47
N MET A 102 9.01 10.15 10.78
CA MET A 102 8.45 9.01 10.06
C MET A 102 8.72 7.73 10.84
N CYS A 103 7.69 7.19 11.50
CA CYS A 103 7.71 5.87 12.13
C CYS A 103 7.11 4.84 11.15
N ASN A 104 7.97 4.17 10.39
CA ASN A 104 7.56 3.31 9.29
C ASN A 104 7.68 1.84 9.68
N HIS A 105 6.59 1.19 10.06
CA HIS A 105 6.64 -0.24 10.41
C HIS A 105 6.92 -1.14 9.18
N ARG A 106 7.53 -2.30 9.44
CA ARG A 106 7.55 -3.45 8.50
C ARG A 106 6.17 -4.11 8.43
N ALA A 107 5.56 -4.30 9.60
CA ALA A 107 4.26 -4.92 9.74
C ALA A 107 3.18 -4.15 8.96
N PRO A 108 2.16 -4.83 8.38
CA PRO A 108 1.92 -6.28 8.36
C PRO A 108 2.37 -6.91 7.03
N HIS A 109 3.59 -6.61 6.56
CA HIS A 109 4.14 -7.24 5.35
C HIS A 109 4.32 -8.76 5.50
N ASP A 110 4.25 -9.54 4.42
CA ASP A 110 4.51 -10.98 4.46
C ASP A 110 5.91 -11.30 5.07
N MET A 111 6.12 -12.42 5.76
CA MET A 111 5.25 -13.59 5.98
C MET A 111 4.44 -13.56 7.29
N TRP A 112 4.05 -12.37 7.80
CA TRP A 112 3.16 -12.22 8.98
C TRP A 112 3.61 -12.97 10.24
N GLN A 113 4.92 -12.97 10.50
CA GLN A 113 5.45 -13.44 11.77
C GLN A 113 5.06 -12.42 12.86
N TYR A 114 3.98 -12.71 13.58
CA TYR A 114 3.46 -11.87 14.64
C TYR A 114 4.31 -11.96 15.92
N ALA A 115 4.12 -11.02 16.84
CA ALA A 115 4.77 -11.08 18.15
C ALA A 115 4.13 -12.18 19.01
N GLU A 116 4.94 -12.96 19.73
CA GLU A 116 4.52 -14.13 20.52
C GLU A 116 3.34 -13.83 21.48
N ARG A 117 3.29 -12.63 22.03
CA ARG A 117 2.20 -12.16 22.90
C ARG A 117 0.79 -12.20 22.27
N PHE A 118 0.70 -12.31 20.94
CA PHE A 118 -0.57 -12.38 20.20
C PHE A 118 -0.92 -13.78 19.69
N GLU A 119 -0.12 -14.82 19.99
CA GLU A 119 -0.34 -16.20 19.54
C GLU A 119 -1.80 -16.65 19.74
N HIS A 120 -2.35 -16.45 20.94
CA HIS A 120 -3.68 -16.93 21.32
C HIS A 120 -4.82 -15.93 21.06
N MET A 121 -4.56 -14.82 20.35
CA MET A 121 -5.55 -13.74 20.14
C MET A 121 -6.85 -14.20 19.45
N PHE A 122 -6.78 -15.25 18.63
CA PHE A 122 -7.89 -15.77 17.83
C PHE A 122 -8.20 -17.25 18.08
N ASP A 123 -7.87 -17.75 19.27
CA ASP A 123 -8.19 -19.12 19.65
C ASP A 123 -9.71 -19.33 19.71
N GLY A 124 -10.19 -20.35 18.99
CA GLY A 124 -11.63 -20.62 18.88
C GLY A 124 -12.43 -19.57 18.10
N VAL A 125 -11.78 -18.57 17.51
CA VAL A 125 -12.43 -17.56 16.67
C VAL A 125 -12.36 -17.98 15.22
N GLU A 126 -13.47 -17.88 14.50
CA GLU A 126 -13.55 -18.05 13.05
C GLU A 126 -13.70 -16.67 12.41
N ILE A 127 -12.81 -16.33 11.47
CA ILE A 127 -12.83 -15.04 10.77
C ILE A 127 -13.85 -15.14 9.62
N PRO A 128 -14.79 -14.19 9.47
CA PRO A 128 -15.74 -14.21 8.37
C PRO A 128 -15.05 -14.10 7.02
N GLU A 129 -15.35 -15.00 6.09
CA GLU A 129 -14.84 -14.95 4.72
C GLU A 129 -15.54 -13.85 3.91
N PRO A 130 -14.83 -13.17 3.00
CA PRO A 130 -15.46 -12.22 2.10
C PRO A 130 -16.33 -12.94 1.08
N ASP A 131 -17.47 -12.33 0.72
CA ASP A 131 -18.41 -12.89 -0.27
C ASP A 131 -17.73 -13.17 -1.62
N SER A 132 -16.66 -12.45 -1.94
CA SER A 132 -15.89 -12.59 -3.18
C SER A 132 -14.78 -13.64 -3.12
N LEU A 133 -14.59 -14.36 -2.01
CA LEU A 133 -13.56 -15.42 -1.89
C LEU A 133 -13.73 -16.52 -2.95
N PHE A 134 -14.98 -16.83 -3.30
CA PHE A 134 -15.32 -17.83 -4.32
C PHE A 134 -16.09 -17.22 -5.49
N GLU A 135 -15.72 -16.00 -5.90
CA GLU A 135 -16.40 -15.30 -6.99
C GLU A 135 -16.45 -16.09 -8.31
N ASP A 136 -17.52 -15.91 -9.08
CA ASP A 136 -17.58 -16.38 -10.47
C ASP A 136 -16.76 -15.46 -11.37
N LEU A 137 -15.62 -15.93 -11.85
CA LEU A 137 -14.71 -15.14 -12.69
C LEU A 137 -15.23 -14.89 -14.12
N SER A 138 -16.42 -15.38 -14.51
CA SER A 138 -16.98 -15.20 -15.85
C SER A 138 -17.19 -13.74 -16.27
N HIS A 139 -17.30 -12.82 -15.30
CA HIS A 139 -17.39 -11.38 -15.56
C HIS A 139 -16.03 -10.72 -15.78
N ARG A 140 -14.92 -11.34 -15.37
CA ARG A 140 -13.57 -10.78 -15.49
C ARG A 140 -13.12 -10.74 -16.95
N SER A 141 -12.33 -9.74 -17.31
CA SER A 141 -11.78 -9.64 -18.65
C SER A 141 -10.57 -10.57 -18.84
N ALA A 142 -10.13 -10.75 -20.09
CA ALA A 142 -8.91 -11.51 -20.38
C ALA A 142 -7.61 -10.88 -19.82
N GLY A 143 -7.66 -9.61 -19.38
CA GLY A 143 -6.54 -8.92 -18.75
C GLY A 143 -6.42 -9.14 -17.24
N SER A 144 -7.43 -9.75 -16.60
CA SER A 144 -7.45 -10.01 -15.16
C SER A 144 -7.71 -11.49 -14.82
N TYR A 145 -8.50 -12.19 -15.64
CA TYR A 145 -8.82 -13.60 -15.45
C TYR A 145 -7.57 -14.48 -15.42
N GLY A 146 -7.43 -15.27 -14.35
CA GLY A 146 -6.34 -16.26 -14.21
C GLY A 146 -4.99 -15.69 -13.77
N TYR A 147 -4.92 -14.41 -13.43
CA TYR A 147 -3.71 -13.75 -12.93
C TYR A 147 -3.81 -13.45 -11.44
N GLY A 148 -2.67 -13.13 -10.81
CA GLY A 148 -2.61 -12.68 -9.41
C GLY A 148 -2.36 -13.81 -8.41
N SER A 149 -1.87 -13.44 -7.23
CA SER A 149 -1.59 -14.39 -6.15
C SER A 149 -2.83 -14.71 -5.33
N THR A 150 -3.02 -15.98 -5.00
CA THR A 150 -4.27 -16.49 -4.43
C THR A 150 -4.16 -16.92 -2.98
N VAL A 151 -5.27 -16.88 -2.24
CA VAL A 151 -5.37 -17.50 -0.91
C VAL A 151 -5.55 -19.01 -1.06
N SER A 152 -6.52 -19.40 -1.89
CA SER A 152 -6.89 -20.78 -2.19
C SER A 152 -5.79 -21.53 -2.97
N PRO A 153 -5.95 -22.85 -3.21
CA PRO A 153 -5.07 -23.59 -4.12
C PRO A 153 -5.42 -23.36 -5.60
N ARG A 154 -6.25 -22.36 -5.96
CA ARG A 154 -6.70 -22.10 -7.35
C ARG A 154 -5.53 -22.01 -8.31
N SER A 155 -4.48 -21.29 -7.93
CA SER A 155 -3.31 -21.11 -8.80
C SER A 155 -2.50 -22.39 -9.02
N MET A 156 -2.72 -23.45 -8.22
CA MET A 156 -2.14 -24.78 -8.41
C MET A 156 -2.97 -25.66 -9.35
N ALA A 157 -4.25 -25.33 -9.55
CA ALA A 157 -5.16 -26.14 -10.35
C ALA A 157 -4.98 -25.94 -11.87
N ASP A 158 -4.33 -24.85 -12.29
CA ASP A 158 -3.99 -24.61 -13.70
C ASP A 158 -2.52 -24.97 -13.99
N PRO A 159 -2.25 -26.03 -14.78
CA PRO A 159 -0.89 -26.41 -15.16
C PRO A 159 -0.16 -25.36 -16.02
N LYS A 160 -0.85 -24.32 -16.50
CA LYS A 160 -0.25 -23.18 -17.24
C LYS A 160 0.30 -22.07 -16.34
N THR A 161 -0.02 -22.08 -15.03
CA THR A 161 0.38 -21.04 -14.07
C THR A 161 1.22 -21.56 -12.90
N PRO A 162 2.23 -22.45 -13.10
CA PRO A 162 2.92 -23.13 -12.01
C PRO A 162 3.75 -22.21 -11.09
N HIS A 163 3.89 -20.93 -11.43
CA HIS A 163 4.64 -19.92 -10.68
C HIS A 163 3.75 -18.96 -9.87
N VAL A 164 2.42 -18.99 -10.07
CA VAL A 164 1.49 -18.12 -9.36
C VAL A 164 1.43 -18.54 -7.89
N LYS A 165 1.70 -17.59 -7.00
CA LYS A 165 1.70 -17.80 -5.56
C LYS A 165 0.29 -18.21 -5.07
N SER A 166 0.25 -19.27 -4.26
CA SER A 166 -0.93 -19.70 -3.49
C SER A 166 -0.55 -19.73 -2.02
N LEU A 167 -1.24 -18.97 -1.18
CA LEU A 167 -0.97 -18.96 0.27
C LEU A 167 -1.19 -20.34 0.88
N TYR A 168 -2.19 -21.10 0.44
CA TYR A 168 -2.34 -22.51 0.82
C TYR A 168 -1.01 -23.27 0.64
N LYS A 169 -0.40 -23.20 -0.55
CA LYS A 169 0.89 -23.87 -0.80
C LYS A 169 2.01 -23.36 0.10
N PHE A 170 2.09 -22.04 0.31
CA PHE A 170 3.09 -21.44 1.19
C PHE A 170 2.93 -21.89 2.64
N PHE A 171 1.70 -21.99 3.14
CA PHE A 171 1.44 -22.40 4.52
C PHE A 171 1.58 -23.89 4.73
N MET A 172 1.52 -24.72 3.68
CA MET A 172 1.80 -26.15 3.76
C MET A 172 3.30 -26.47 3.85
N ALA A 173 4.19 -25.47 3.77
CA ALA A 173 5.62 -25.67 3.97
C ALA A 173 5.95 -26.01 5.44
N ASP A 174 6.79 -27.02 5.65
CA ASP A 174 7.17 -27.48 7.00
C ASP A 174 7.95 -26.42 7.80
N ASP A 175 8.60 -25.49 7.11
CA ASP A 175 9.41 -24.40 7.66
C ASP A 175 8.67 -23.04 7.65
N TYR A 176 7.35 -23.02 7.47
CA TYR A 176 6.59 -21.77 7.54
C TYR A 176 6.70 -21.13 8.94
N VAL A 177 6.90 -19.81 8.97
CA VAL A 177 7.36 -19.05 10.15
C VAL A 177 6.44 -19.10 11.37
N THR A 178 5.15 -19.40 11.18
CA THR A 178 4.14 -19.55 12.24
C THR A 178 3.56 -20.97 12.27
N GLY A 179 4.34 -21.95 11.79
CA GLY A 179 3.95 -23.34 11.71
C GLY A 179 3.13 -23.69 10.47
N LYS A 180 3.28 -24.94 10.03
CA LYS A 180 2.55 -25.51 8.90
C LYS A 180 1.04 -25.48 9.12
N LEU A 181 0.29 -25.22 8.06
CA LEU A 181 -1.17 -25.31 8.05
C LEU A 181 -1.62 -26.74 8.37
N ASP A 182 -2.48 -26.88 9.38
CA ASP A 182 -3.16 -28.14 9.66
C ASP A 182 -4.31 -28.36 8.65
N CYS A 183 -4.00 -28.99 7.53
CA CYS A 183 -4.95 -29.35 6.49
C CYS A 183 -4.63 -30.74 5.91
N ASP A 184 -5.64 -31.59 5.76
CA ASP A 184 -5.51 -32.86 5.04
C ASP A 184 -5.25 -32.56 3.55
N GLU A 185 -4.24 -33.21 2.97
CA GLU A 185 -3.90 -33.09 1.56
C GLU A 185 -5.04 -33.56 0.64
N ASN A 186 -5.92 -34.44 1.13
CA ASN A 186 -7.10 -34.94 0.40
C ASN A 186 -8.36 -34.11 0.60
N ALA A 187 -8.30 -33.04 1.39
CA ALA A 187 -9.44 -32.13 1.58
C ALA A 187 -9.92 -31.53 0.25
N THR A 188 -11.19 -31.14 0.21
CA THR A 188 -11.81 -30.46 -0.93
C THR A 188 -11.13 -29.11 -1.21
N PHE A 189 -11.43 -28.54 -2.38
CA PHE A 189 -10.89 -27.23 -2.74
C PHE A 189 -11.33 -26.14 -1.74
N GLU A 190 -12.60 -26.17 -1.38
CA GLU A 190 -13.26 -25.22 -0.48
C GLU A 190 -12.70 -25.34 0.95
N GLU A 191 -12.50 -26.56 1.46
CA GLU A 191 -11.89 -26.77 2.78
C GLU A 191 -10.45 -26.27 2.83
N LYS A 192 -9.66 -26.48 1.76
CA LYS A 192 -8.30 -25.97 1.65
C LYS A 192 -8.26 -24.44 1.61
N ALA A 193 -9.16 -23.83 0.83
CA ALA A 193 -9.31 -22.39 0.73
C ALA A 193 -9.70 -21.78 2.08
N HIS A 194 -10.71 -22.33 2.74
CA HIS A 194 -11.16 -21.92 4.07
C HIS A 194 -10.01 -21.98 5.09
N LYS A 195 -9.31 -23.10 5.18
CA LYS A 195 -8.19 -23.25 6.13
C LYS A 195 -7.04 -22.30 5.84
N ALA A 196 -6.69 -22.09 4.57
CA ALA A 196 -5.68 -21.11 4.19
C ALA A 196 -6.12 -19.68 4.53
N TYR A 197 -7.37 -19.33 4.26
CA TYR A 197 -7.96 -18.04 4.64
C TYR A 197 -7.88 -17.80 6.15
N GLN A 198 -8.37 -18.75 6.96
CA GLN A 198 -8.33 -18.64 8.42
C GLN A 198 -6.91 -18.43 8.94
N LYS A 199 -5.92 -19.17 8.42
CA LYS A 199 -4.52 -18.98 8.80
C LYS A 199 -3.98 -17.62 8.36
N TYR A 200 -4.22 -17.24 7.10
CA TYR A 200 -3.78 -15.96 6.55
C TYR A 200 -4.27 -14.79 7.42
N LEU A 201 -5.57 -14.72 7.66
CA LEU A 201 -6.17 -13.59 8.34
C LEU A 201 -5.79 -13.52 9.81
N LYS A 202 -5.72 -14.66 10.50
CA LYS A 202 -5.28 -14.67 11.90
C LYS A 202 -3.83 -14.21 12.03
N ASP A 203 -2.93 -14.70 11.18
CA ASP A 203 -1.52 -14.31 11.22
C ASP A 203 -1.34 -12.84 10.83
N TYR A 204 -2.07 -12.37 9.82
CA TYR A 204 -2.12 -10.96 9.42
C TYR A 204 -2.59 -10.06 10.58
N LEU A 205 -3.74 -10.37 11.18
CA LEU A 205 -4.36 -9.54 12.23
C LEU A 205 -3.54 -9.54 13.53
N ARG A 206 -2.92 -10.65 13.90
CA ARG A 206 -1.96 -10.70 15.03
C ARG A 206 -0.74 -9.80 14.76
N THR A 207 -0.31 -9.71 13.50
CA THR A 207 0.78 -8.82 13.10
C THR A 207 0.34 -7.35 13.18
N VAL A 208 -0.91 -7.04 12.81
CA VAL A 208 -1.51 -5.70 12.94
C VAL A 208 -1.61 -5.29 14.41
N ALA A 209 -1.92 -6.19 15.33
CA ALA A 209 -2.00 -5.89 16.77
C ALA A 209 -0.69 -5.29 17.34
N GLY A 210 0.47 -5.72 16.84
CA GLY A 210 1.75 -5.13 17.22
C GLY A 210 1.95 -3.68 16.72
N ILE A 211 1.25 -3.28 15.67
CA ILE A 211 1.21 -1.88 15.21
C ILE A 211 0.28 -1.07 16.10
N ASP A 212 -0.84 -1.64 16.54
CA ASP A 212 -1.78 -0.97 17.45
C ASP A 212 -1.12 -0.65 18.80
N ASP A 213 -0.34 -1.58 19.37
CA ASP A 213 0.51 -1.34 20.54
C ASP A 213 1.47 -0.15 20.32
N SER A 214 2.11 -0.07 19.15
CA SER A 214 3.00 1.05 18.78
C SER A 214 2.25 2.38 18.77
N VAL A 215 1.10 2.43 18.10
CA VAL A 215 0.25 3.63 18.02
C VAL A 215 -0.14 4.08 19.42
N LYS A 216 -0.60 3.15 20.27
CA LYS A 216 -0.93 3.44 21.67
C LYS A 216 0.25 4.05 22.41
N ASN A 217 1.42 3.44 22.35
CA ASN A 217 2.62 3.91 23.07
C ASN A 217 3.07 5.31 22.62
N LEU A 218 2.98 5.60 21.32
CA LEU A 218 3.29 6.93 20.78
C LEU A 218 2.27 7.98 21.22
N LEU A 219 0.98 7.65 21.20
CA LEU A 219 -0.09 8.55 21.65
C LEU A 219 0.01 8.84 23.15
N ASP A 220 0.20 7.80 23.97
CA ASP A 220 0.38 7.94 25.43
C ASP A 220 1.58 8.83 25.76
N TYR A 221 2.70 8.67 25.04
CA TYR A 221 3.87 9.53 25.24
C TYR A 221 3.57 11.00 24.90
N LEU A 222 2.92 11.26 23.76
CA LEU A 222 2.53 12.61 23.38
C LEU A 222 1.52 13.22 24.37
N GLU A 223 0.62 12.41 24.92
CA GLU A 223 -0.34 12.86 25.94
C GLU A 223 0.35 13.22 27.26
N THR A 224 1.18 12.30 27.77
CA THR A 224 1.89 12.49 29.05
C THR A 224 2.89 13.64 29.02
N THR A 225 3.42 13.99 27.85
CA THR A 225 4.30 15.15 27.65
C THR A 225 3.56 16.43 27.28
N GLY A 226 2.23 16.40 27.10
CA GLY A 226 1.42 17.57 26.76
C GLY A 226 1.50 18.01 25.29
N GLU A 227 2.15 17.22 24.43
CA GLU A 227 2.41 17.54 23.02
C GLU A 227 1.30 17.05 22.07
N LEU A 228 0.41 16.19 22.56
CA LEU A 228 -0.61 15.50 21.76
C LEU A 228 -1.49 16.47 20.95
N ASP A 229 -1.98 17.56 21.53
CA ASP A 229 -2.87 18.51 20.85
C ASP A 229 -2.13 19.50 19.94
N ASN A 230 -0.81 19.60 20.09
CA ASN A 230 0.04 20.41 19.23
C ASN A 230 0.66 19.61 18.07
N THR A 231 0.43 18.30 18.02
CA THR A 231 1.00 17.41 17.01
C THR A 231 -0.05 17.06 15.95
N VAL A 232 0.29 17.22 14.67
CA VAL A 232 -0.48 16.62 13.57
C VAL A 232 -0.08 15.15 13.47
N ILE A 233 -1.02 14.25 13.74
CA ILE A 233 -0.77 12.80 13.75
C ILE A 233 -1.49 12.19 12.55
N ILE A 234 -0.73 11.52 11.68
CA ILE A 234 -1.25 10.81 10.51
C ILE A 234 -0.93 9.33 10.64
N TYR A 235 -1.95 8.47 10.54
CA TYR A 235 -1.80 7.03 10.37
C TYR A 235 -2.26 6.67 8.95
N THR A 236 -1.41 5.96 8.22
CA THR A 236 -1.69 5.52 6.85
C THR A 236 -0.91 4.27 6.50
N SER A 237 -1.21 3.68 5.34
CA SER A 237 -0.46 2.57 4.73
C SER A 237 0.15 3.02 3.41
N ASP A 238 1.18 2.31 2.93
CA ASP A 238 1.78 2.55 1.60
C ASP A 238 0.79 2.28 0.46
N GLN A 239 -0.09 1.30 0.67
CA GLN A 239 -1.15 0.86 -0.23
C GLN A 239 -2.20 0.03 0.56
N GLY A 240 -3.24 -0.47 -0.10
CA GLY A 240 -4.26 -1.32 0.51
C GLY A 240 -3.78 -2.75 0.80
N MET A 241 -4.67 -3.73 0.84
CA MET A 241 -4.32 -5.16 0.94
C MET A 241 -5.56 -5.98 0.60
N TYR A 242 -5.41 -7.02 -0.22
CA TYR A 242 -6.44 -8.06 -0.34
C TYR A 242 -6.34 -9.00 0.85
N LEU A 243 -7.41 -9.06 1.61
CA LEU A 243 -7.62 -9.87 2.80
C LEU A 243 -8.49 -11.09 2.47
N GLY A 244 -8.34 -11.63 1.25
CA GLY A 244 -9.09 -12.77 0.71
C GLY A 244 -10.18 -12.39 -0.30
N GLU A 245 -10.48 -11.09 -0.47
CA GLU A 245 -11.40 -10.65 -1.50
C GLU A 245 -10.90 -11.08 -2.89
N HIS A 246 -11.81 -11.58 -3.73
CA HIS A 246 -11.50 -12.11 -5.08
C HIS A 246 -10.54 -13.30 -5.09
N ASP A 247 -10.46 -14.02 -3.97
CA ASP A 247 -9.43 -15.04 -3.71
C ASP A 247 -8.00 -14.47 -3.73
N TYR A 248 -7.82 -13.15 -3.66
CA TYR A 248 -6.50 -12.54 -3.74
C TYR A 248 -5.84 -12.32 -2.37
N CYS A 249 -4.52 -12.27 -2.43
CA CYS A 249 -3.66 -11.71 -1.39
C CYS A 249 -2.72 -10.67 -2.01
N ASP A 250 -1.85 -10.07 -1.21
CA ASP A 250 -0.94 -9.01 -1.65
C ASP A 250 -1.72 -7.78 -2.15
N LYS A 251 -1.25 -7.12 -3.20
CA LYS A 251 -1.73 -5.84 -3.70
C LYS A 251 -1.51 -5.73 -5.21
N ARG A 252 -1.32 -4.51 -5.72
CA ARG A 252 -0.98 -4.16 -7.13
C ARG A 252 -2.16 -4.08 -8.08
N TRP A 253 -3.18 -4.91 -7.90
CA TRP A 253 -4.46 -4.76 -8.59
C TRP A 253 -5.11 -3.42 -8.27
N SER A 254 -5.90 -2.90 -9.22
CA SER A 254 -6.58 -1.62 -9.07
C SER A 254 -8.00 -1.69 -8.49
N TYR A 255 -8.42 -2.85 -7.97
CA TYR A 255 -9.65 -2.95 -7.18
C TYR A 255 -9.50 -2.19 -5.84
N GLU A 256 -10.63 -1.85 -5.21
CA GLU A 256 -10.71 -0.93 -4.06
C GLU A 256 -9.82 -1.39 -2.92
N GLU A 257 -9.78 -2.69 -2.63
CA GLU A 257 -8.94 -3.28 -1.59
C GLU A 257 -7.45 -3.03 -1.84
N GLY A 258 -7.02 -2.97 -3.10
CA GLY A 258 -5.63 -2.71 -3.47
C GLY A 258 -5.23 -1.24 -3.44
N ILE A 259 -6.12 -0.34 -3.90
CA ILE A 259 -5.78 1.08 -4.09
C ILE A 259 -6.23 1.98 -2.93
N ARG A 260 -7.23 1.57 -2.15
CA ARG A 260 -7.75 2.36 -1.03
C ARG A 260 -6.89 2.12 0.21
N THR A 261 -6.22 3.17 0.67
CA THR A 261 -5.42 3.12 1.90
C THR A 261 -6.20 3.68 3.09
N PRO A 262 -6.00 3.15 4.30
CA PRO A 262 -6.43 3.87 5.50
C PRO A 262 -5.72 5.22 5.55
N PHE A 263 -6.44 6.28 5.91
CA PHE A 263 -5.85 7.59 6.17
C PHE A 263 -6.60 8.23 7.34
N LEU A 264 -6.00 8.18 8.53
CA LEU A 264 -6.53 8.83 9.72
C LEU A 264 -5.64 10.02 10.07
N ILE A 265 -6.24 11.17 10.36
CA ILE A 265 -5.53 12.37 10.77
C ILE A 265 -6.16 12.97 12.03
N ARG A 266 -5.32 13.32 13.01
CA ARG A 266 -5.72 13.99 14.25
C ARG A 266 -4.98 15.31 14.38
N TYR A 267 -5.74 16.40 14.51
CA TYR A 267 -5.24 17.72 14.90
C TYR A 267 -6.39 18.57 15.46
N PRO A 268 -6.63 18.59 16.78
CA PRO A 268 -7.85 19.16 17.38
C PRO A 268 -8.06 20.66 17.11
N LYS A 269 -7.00 21.41 16.78
CA LYS A 269 -7.07 22.83 16.44
C LYS A 269 -7.85 23.10 15.15
N GLU A 270 -7.90 22.15 14.22
CA GLU A 270 -8.58 22.31 12.92
C GLU A 270 -9.57 21.20 12.58
N ILE A 271 -9.44 20.03 13.21
CA ILE A 271 -10.20 18.83 12.85
C ILE A 271 -11.11 18.45 14.01
N LYS A 272 -12.42 18.52 13.76
CA LYS A 272 -13.41 18.03 14.71
C LYS A 272 -13.29 16.51 14.86
N ALA A 273 -13.21 16.02 16.09
CA ALA A 273 -13.17 14.58 16.37
C ALA A 273 -14.39 13.85 15.78
N GLY A 274 -14.17 12.66 15.22
CA GLY A 274 -15.21 11.85 14.59
C GLY A 274 -15.62 12.30 13.18
N THR A 275 -14.92 13.27 12.58
CA THR A 275 -15.16 13.67 11.18
C THR A 275 -14.80 12.53 10.23
N VAL A 276 -15.70 12.21 9.30
CA VAL A 276 -15.48 11.25 8.22
C VAL A 276 -15.66 11.98 6.89
N SER A 277 -14.75 11.76 5.94
CA SER A 277 -14.80 12.35 4.61
C SER A 277 -14.77 11.26 3.54
N SER A 278 -15.59 11.44 2.51
CA SER A 278 -15.61 10.60 1.30
C SER A 278 -15.04 11.34 0.08
N GLU A 279 -14.36 12.48 0.30
CA GLU A 279 -13.70 13.22 -0.77
C GLU A 279 -12.48 12.46 -1.28
N LEU A 280 -12.24 12.54 -2.59
CA LEU A 280 -11.12 11.85 -3.21
C LEU A 280 -9.83 12.64 -3.04
N VAL A 281 -8.82 11.99 -2.45
CA VAL A 281 -7.44 12.46 -2.36
C VAL A 281 -6.50 11.35 -2.80
N SER A 282 -5.24 11.65 -3.03
CA SER A 282 -4.22 10.70 -3.47
C SER A 282 -2.98 10.76 -2.58
N ASN A 283 -2.18 9.69 -2.56
CA ASN A 283 -0.95 9.63 -1.78
C ASN A 283 0.07 10.73 -2.18
N ILE A 284 0.03 11.20 -3.43
CA ILE A 284 0.85 12.33 -3.90
C ILE A 284 0.52 13.66 -3.20
N ASP A 285 -0.63 13.75 -2.53
CA ASP A 285 -1.09 14.95 -1.83
C ASP A 285 -0.56 15.04 -0.38
N VAL A 286 -0.05 13.93 0.18
CA VAL A 286 0.40 13.85 1.58
C VAL A 286 1.61 14.77 1.82
N ALA A 287 2.58 14.81 0.91
CA ALA A 287 3.73 15.69 1.03
C ALA A 287 3.34 17.19 1.00
N PRO A 288 2.52 17.67 0.02
CA PRO A 288 1.94 19.01 0.07
C PRO A 288 1.20 19.33 1.36
N LEU A 289 0.39 18.39 1.89
CA LEU A 289 -0.33 18.57 3.15
C LEU A 289 0.60 18.78 4.34
N LEU A 290 1.62 17.93 4.49
CA LEU A 290 2.59 18.02 5.56
C LEU A 290 3.35 19.36 5.51
N LEU A 291 3.72 19.81 4.32
CA LEU A 291 4.41 21.07 4.13
C LEU A 291 3.53 22.28 4.46
N ASP A 292 2.25 22.23 4.11
CA ASP A 292 1.25 23.25 4.47
C ASP A 292 1.10 23.35 6.00
N PHE A 293 0.99 22.23 6.71
CA PHE A 293 1.01 22.24 8.18
C PHE A 293 2.32 22.80 8.75
N ALA A 294 3.44 22.55 8.10
CA ALA A 294 4.75 23.10 8.48
C ALA A 294 4.91 24.60 8.14
N GLY A 295 3.96 25.21 7.44
CA GLY A 295 4.00 26.62 7.02
C GLY A 295 4.80 26.88 5.73
N GLY A 296 5.24 25.83 5.04
CA GLY A 296 5.96 25.91 3.78
C GLY A 296 5.05 26.03 2.56
N GLN A 297 5.64 26.36 1.41
CA GLN A 297 4.94 26.43 0.13
C GLN A 297 5.17 25.17 -0.69
N THR A 298 4.11 24.61 -1.28
CA THR A 298 4.21 23.45 -2.18
C THR A 298 4.99 23.83 -3.46
N PRO A 299 6.12 23.19 -3.76
CA PRO A 299 6.86 23.44 -5.00
C PRO A 299 6.05 23.06 -6.25
N GLU A 300 6.24 23.79 -7.35
CA GLU A 300 5.52 23.56 -8.62
C GLU A 300 5.74 22.16 -9.21
N GLU A 301 6.86 21.51 -8.90
CA GLU A 301 7.18 20.15 -9.35
C GLU A 301 6.37 19.06 -8.63
N MET A 302 5.73 19.36 -7.49
CA MET A 302 4.83 18.41 -6.82
C MET A 302 3.51 18.33 -7.60
N GLN A 303 3.15 17.12 -8.03
CA GLN A 303 1.93 16.89 -8.82
C GLN A 303 0.65 16.86 -7.98
N GLY A 304 0.77 16.63 -6.67
CA GLY A 304 -0.33 16.68 -5.71
C GLY A 304 -0.59 18.10 -5.19
N ARG A 305 -1.63 18.25 -4.36
CA ARG A 305 -1.96 19.53 -3.69
C ARG A 305 -2.30 19.31 -2.23
N SER A 306 -2.07 20.31 -1.38
CA SER A 306 -2.53 20.21 0.01
C SER A 306 -4.05 20.05 0.05
N PHE A 307 -4.51 19.10 0.85
CA PHE A 307 -5.93 18.85 1.10
C PHE A 307 -6.36 19.31 2.50
N ARG A 308 -5.61 20.23 3.13
CA ARG A 308 -5.94 20.81 4.44
C ARG A 308 -7.32 21.48 4.43
N LYS A 309 -7.66 22.19 3.35
CA LYS A 309 -8.99 22.79 3.19
C LYS A 309 -10.11 21.76 3.03
N ILE A 310 -9.82 20.62 2.39
CA ILE A 310 -10.78 19.50 2.31
C ILE A 310 -11.02 18.93 3.71
N ILE A 311 -9.96 18.76 4.51
CA ILE A 311 -10.06 18.32 5.91
C ILE A 311 -10.94 19.28 6.75
N LYS A 312 -10.87 20.59 6.48
CA LYS A 312 -11.70 21.62 7.15
C LYS A 312 -13.12 21.74 6.59
N GLY A 313 -13.46 20.98 5.54
CA GLY A 313 -14.76 21.06 4.85
C GLY A 313 -14.95 22.33 4.03
N GLU A 314 -13.86 23.01 3.66
CA GLU A 314 -13.86 24.27 2.91
C GLU A 314 -13.77 24.05 1.39
N GLU A 315 -13.32 22.87 0.95
CA GLU A 315 -13.16 22.50 -0.47
C GLU A 315 -13.52 21.02 -0.72
N HIS A 316 -13.86 20.68 -1.97
CA HIS A 316 -14.07 19.31 -2.42
C HIS A 316 -12.76 18.64 -2.89
N GLY A 317 -12.74 17.31 -2.83
CA GLY A 317 -11.67 16.48 -3.35
C GLY A 317 -11.61 16.47 -4.88
N TYR A 318 -10.83 15.54 -5.43
CA TYR A 318 -10.82 15.30 -6.87
C TYR A 318 -12.14 14.70 -7.35
N ASP A 319 -12.52 15.00 -8.59
CA ASP A 319 -13.59 14.27 -9.27
C ASP A 319 -13.16 12.85 -9.67
N ALA A 320 -11.86 12.67 -9.93
CA ALA A 320 -11.24 11.41 -10.30
C ALA A 320 -9.78 11.34 -9.85
N VAL A 321 -9.34 10.15 -9.42
CA VAL A 321 -7.96 9.82 -9.08
C VAL A 321 -7.39 8.90 -10.16
N TYR A 322 -6.16 9.18 -10.60
CA TYR A 322 -5.40 8.38 -11.55
C TYR A 322 -4.51 7.37 -10.83
N PHE A 323 -4.38 6.17 -11.38
CA PHE A 323 -3.43 5.15 -10.92
C PHE A 323 -2.72 4.48 -12.09
N ARG A 324 -1.49 3.99 -11.84
CA ARG A 324 -0.70 3.21 -12.80
C ARG A 324 0.19 2.18 -12.11
N TYR A 325 0.15 0.96 -12.61
CA TYR A 325 0.99 -0.16 -12.19
C TYR A 325 1.91 -0.63 -13.33
N TRP A 326 3.22 -0.54 -13.11
CA TRP A 326 4.25 -0.80 -14.13
C TRP A 326 4.88 -2.20 -14.08
N MET A 327 4.80 -2.90 -12.95
CA MET A 327 5.57 -4.12 -12.68
C MET A 327 4.91 -5.36 -13.30
N HIS A 328 4.80 -5.34 -14.63
CA HIS A 328 4.15 -6.38 -15.44
C HIS A 328 4.65 -7.79 -15.07
N LEU A 329 3.73 -8.62 -14.58
CA LEU A 329 3.91 -10.01 -14.12
C LEU A 329 4.99 -10.24 -13.05
N ALA A 330 5.64 -9.20 -12.56
CA ALA A 330 6.72 -9.35 -11.58
C ALA A 330 6.16 -9.77 -10.21
N HIS A 331 6.79 -10.78 -9.61
CA HIS A 331 6.54 -11.31 -8.25
C HIS A 331 5.18 -11.96 -7.98
N HIS A 332 4.09 -11.42 -8.53
CA HIS A 332 2.71 -11.84 -8.25
C HIS A 332 1.87 -12.03 -9.53
N GLU A 333 2.50 -12.00 -10.72
CA GLU A 333 1.85 -12.29 -12.00
C GLU A 333 0.66 -11.40 -12.34
N ILE A 334 0.74 -10.12 -11.97
CA ILE A 334 -0.31 -9.14 -12.26
C ILE A 334 0.04 -8.38 -13.54
N PRO A 335 -0.83 -8.39 -14.56
CA PRO A 335 -0.65 -7.58 -15.76
C PRO A 335 -0.58 -6.10 -15.43
N SER A 336 0.31 -5.42 -16.10
CA SER A 336 0.47 -3.97 -16.00
C SER A 336 -0.77 -3.24 -16.54
N HIS A 337 -1.15 -2.18 -15.82
CA HIS A 337 -2.42 -1.49 -16.05
C HIS A 337 -2.38 -0.05 -15.55
N TYR A 338 -3.34 0.74 -16.00
CA TYR A 338 -3.65 2.07 -15.45
C TYR A 338 -5.14 2.33 -15.53
N GLY A 339 -5.59 3.41 -14.92
CA GLY A 339 -7.00 3.74 -14.94
C GLY A 339 -7.37 4.94 -14.09
N ILE A 340 -8.67 5.15 -13.94
CA ILE A 340 -9.22 6.19 -13.08
C ILE A 340 -10.27 5.63 -12.14
N ARG A 341 -10.37 6.23 -10.96
CA ARG A 341 -11.44 6.02 -10.00
C ARG A 341 -12.13 7.35 -9.73
N THR A 342 -13.43 7.42 -9.99
CA THR A 342 -14.32 8.53 -9.61
C THR A 342 -15.04 8.18 -8.29
N LYS A 343 -15.95 9.04 -7.82
CA LYS A 343 -16.78 8.71 -6.66
C LYS A 343 -17.62 7.46 -6.88
N ASP A 344 -18.14 7.28 -8.10
CA ASP A 344 -19.15 6.26 -8.42
C ASP A 344 -18.66 5.17 -9.38
N TYR A 345 -17.57 5.37 -10.11
CA TYR A 345 -17.12 4.43 -11.15
C TYR A 345 -15.60 4.23 -11.16
N LYS A 346 -15.17 3.07 -11.64
CA LYS A 346 -13.78 2.77 -11.91
C LYS A 346 -13.60 2.24 -13.32
N LEU A 347 -12.65 2.80 -14.06
CA LEU A 347 -12.26 2.35 -15.39
C LEU A 347 -10.81 1.90 -15.36
N ILE A 348 -10.55 0.64 -15.74
CA ILE A 348 -9.24 0.01 -15.72
C ILE A 348 -8.87 -0.42 -17.14
N TYR A 349 -7.64 -0.15 -17.54
CA TYR A 349 -7.06 -0.69 -18.77
C TYR A 349 -5.82 -1.54 -18.47
N TYR A 350 -5.91 -2.82 -18.78
CA TYR A 350 -4.79 -3.75 -18.78
C TYR A 350 -4.07 -3.63 -20.12
N TYR A 351 -2.91 -2.98 -20.13
CA TYR A 351 -2.13 -2.82 -21.35
C TYR A 351 -1.15 -3.97 -21.59
N GLY A 352 -0.93 -4.81 -20.57
CA GLY A 352 -0.39 -6.15 -20.73
C GLY A 352 1.05 -6.25 -21.24
N ARG A 353 1.88 -5.24 -20.97
CA ARG A 353 3.26 -5.13 -21.50
C ARG A 353 4.28 -4.67 -20.44
N ALA A 354 5.53 -5.07 -20.58
CA ALA A 354 6.62 -4.62 -19.72
C ALA A 354 7.07 -3.16 -19.97
N LEU A 355 6.97 -2.70 -21.22
CA LEU A 355 7.36 -1.35 -21.66
C LEU A 355 8.80 -0.96 -21.24
N GLY A 356 9.72 -1.93 -21.26
CA GLY A 356 11.10 -1.73 -20.82
C GLY A 356 11.27 -1.39 -19.33
N SER A 357 10.23 -1.54 -18.52
CA SER A 357 10.26 -1.22 -17.09
C SER A 357 11.16 -2.20 -16.35
N LYS A 358 12.06 -1.70 -15.50
CA LYS A 358 13.03 -2.52 -14.81
C LYS A 358 12.34 -3.53 -13.88
N GLY A 359 12.70 -4.81 -13.99
CA GLY A 359 12.14 -5.90 -13.19
C GLY A 359 10.78 -6.43 -13.67
N ALA A 360 10.17 -5.82 -14.69
CA ALA A 360 9.00 -6.36 -15.36
C ALA A 360 9.37 -7.54 -16.27
N ILE A 361 8.46 -8.50 -16.46
CA ILE A 361 8.67 -9.68 -17.29
C ILE A 361 8.25 -9.38 -18.73
N ASN A 362 9.10 -9.66 -19.72
CA ASN A 362 8.83 -9.36 -21.13
C ASN A 362 8.00 -10.46 -21.81
N ILE A 363 6.82 -10.75 -21.25
CA ILE A 363 5.81 -11.64 -21.81
C ILE A 363 4.55 -10.79 -21.97
N GLU A 364 3.87 -10.85 -23.11
CA GLU A 364 2.64 -10.09 -23.33
C GLU A 364 1.42 -10.85 -22.81
N THR A 365 0.46 -10.11 -22.24
CA THR A 365 -0.86 -10.61 -21.88
C THR A 365 -1.93 -9.91 -22.72
N PRO A 366 -3.15 -10.47 -22.83
CA PRO A 366 -4.23 -9.80 -23.52
C PRO A 366 -4.47 -8.40 -22.99
N GLN A 367 -4.73 -7.46 -23.91
CA GLN A 367 -5.21 -6.13 -23.55
C GLN A 367 -6.69 -6.19 -23.26
N ALA A 368 -7.14 -5.49 -22.22
CA ALA A 368 -8.55 -5.50 -21.86
C ALA A 368 -8.94 -4.27 -21.05
N TRP A 369 -10.23 -3.96 -21.12
CA TRP A 369 -10.85 -2.92 -20.30
C TRP A 369 -11.85 -3.52 -19.31
N GLU A 370 -11.96 -2.86 -18.17
CA GLU A 370 -12.99 -3.15 -17.17
C GLU A 370 -13.62 -1.87 -16.65
N LEU A 371 -14.93 -1.91 -16.41
CA LEU A 371 -15.71 -0.82 -15.84
C LEU A 371 -16.53 -1.36 -14.66
N TYR A 372 -16.42 -0.71 -13.50
CA TYR A 372 -17.18 -1.06 -12.30
C TYR A 372 -17.99 0.14 -11.80
N ASP A 373 -19.23 -0.11 -11.35
CA ASP A 373 -20.12 0.85 -10.69
C ASP A 373 -19.95 0.69 -9.18
N LEU A 374 -19.09 1.50 -8.57
CA LEU A 374 -18.72 1.38 -7.15
C LEU A 374 -19.89 1.69 -6.19
N LYS A 375 -20.96 2.30 -6.69
CA LYS A 375 -22.15 2.62 -5.88
C LYS A 375 -23.06 1.40 -5.74
N ASN A 376 -23.29 0.67 -6.85
CA ASN A 376 -24.19 -0.47 -6.87
C ASN A 376 -23.46 -1.83 -6.79
N ASP A 377 -22.16 -1.84 -7.08
CA ASP A 377 -21.26 -2.98 -7.06
C ASP A 377 -19.95 -2.59 -6.35
N PRO A 378 -19.99 -2.33 -5.03
CA PRO A 378 -18.83 -1.89 -4.26
C PRO A 378 -17.73 -2.95 -4.14
N LEU A 379 -18.05 -4.20 -4.44
CA LEU A 379 -17.12 -5.34 -4.47
C LEU A 379 -16.56 -5.59 -5.88
N GLU A 380 -16.92 -4.80 -6.90
CA GLU A 380 -16.36 -4.93 -8.25
C GLU A 380 -16.53 -6.35 -8.86
N LEU A 381 -17.72 -6.94 -8.66
CA LEU A 381 -18.09 -8.29 -9.10
C LEU A 381 -18.84 -8.32 -10.43
N ASN A 382 -19.00 -7.17 -11.10
CA ASN A 382 -19.72 -7.10 -12.37
C ASN A 382 -19.04 -6.11 -13.32
N ASN A 383 -18.27 -6.63 -14.28
CA ASN A 383 -17.67 -5.82 -15.32
C ASN A 383 -18.73 -5.34 -16.32
N LEU A 384 -18.88 -4.02 -16.41
CA LEU A 384 -19.89 -3.34 -17.22
C LEU A 384 -19.36 -2.86 -18.58
N TYR A 385 -18.07 -3.03 -18.88
CA TYR A 385 -17.43 -2.36 -20.01
C TYR A 385 -18.09 -2.69 -21.36
N GLU A 386 -18.43 -3.97 -21.59
CA GLU A 386 -19.05 -4.45 -22.84
C GLU A 386 -20.58 -4.24 -22.90
N LYS A 387 -21.17 -3.61 -21.88
CA LYS A 387 -22.63 -3.41 -21.83
C LYS A 387 -22.97 -2.11 -22.55
N GLU A 388 -23.64 -2.23 -23.71
CA GLU A 388 -24.03 -1.10 -24.59
C GLU A 388 -24.62 0.12 -23.85
N ARG A 389 -25.43 -0.10 -22.81
CA ARG A 389 -26.04 0.97 -22.02
C ARG A 389 -25.04 1.91 -21.32
N TYR A 390 -23.77 1.52 -21.18
CA TYR A 390 -22.72 2.33 -20.57
C TYR A 390 -21.72 2.91 -21.60
N SER A 391 -21.94 2.75 -22.90
CA SER A 391 -20.99 3.20 -23.94
C SER A 391 -20.67 4.71 -23.86
N THR A 392 -21.67 5.54 -23.57
CA THR A 392 -21.48 6.99 -23.35
C THR A 392 -20.61 7.26 -22.11
N LEU A 393 -20.89 6.57 -20.99
CA LEU A 393 -20.10 6.71 -19.77
C LEU A 393 -18.64 6.27 -19.98
N VAL A 394 -18.41 5.15 -20.67
CA VAL A 394 -17.06 4.67 -21.02
C VAL A 394 -16.30 5.74 -21.80
N LYS A 395 -16.93 6.36 -22.79
CA LYS A 395 -16.33 7.44 -23.59
C LYS A 395 -15.92 8.64 -22.71
N ASP A 396 -16.80 9.07 -21.81
CA ASP A 396 -16.53 10.19 -20.91
C ASP A 396 -15.39 9.87 -19.92
N LEU A 397 -15.38 8.66 -19.37
CA LEU A 397 -14.31 8.19 -18.48
C LEU A 397 -12.97 8.05 -19.19
N LYS A 398 -12.94 7.55 -20.43
CA LYS A 398 -11.72 7.52 -21.26
C LYS A 398 -11.19 8.94 -21.52
N ALA A 399 -12.07 9.90 -21.81
CA ALA A 399 -11.68 11.30 -21.98
C ALA A 399 -11.08 11.89 -20.69
N LYS A 400 -11.70 11.62 -19.53
CA LYS A 400 -11.18 12.05 -18.24
C LYS A 400 -9.84 11.39 -17.88
N LEU A 401 -9.67 10.12 -18.20
CA LEU A 401 -8.40 9.40 -18.06
C LEU A 401 -7.30 10.05 -18.91
N LEU A 402 -7.59 10.42 -20.16
CA LEU A 402 -6.63 11.12 -21.02
C LEU A 402 -6.26 12.50 -20.46
N GLU A 403 -7.23 13.27 -19.97
CA GLU A 403 -6.98 14.56 -19.29
C GLU A 403 -6.01 14.39 -18.11
N LEU A 404 -6.23 13.37 -17.26
CA LEU A 404 -5.37 13.11 -16.11
C LEU A 404 -3.98 12.60 -16.52
N LYS A 405 -3.86 11.78 -17.57
CA LYS A 405 -2.56 11.37 -18.11
C LYS A 405 -1.76 12.58 -18.60
N ILE A 406 -2.40 13.52 -19.28
CA ILE A 406 -1.75 14.78 -19.71
C ILE A 406 -1.34 15.61 -18.49
N LYS A 407 -2.26 15.81 -17.54
CA LYS A 407 -1.99 16.55 -16.29
C LYS A 407 -0.77 16.00 -15.54
N TYR A 408 -0.67 14.67 -15.44
CA TYR A 408 0.41 14.00 -14.73
C TYR A 408 1.62 13.64 -15.60
N GLN A 409 1.68 14.16 -16.84
CA GLN A 409 2.80 13.99 -17.77
C GLN A 409 3.10 12.51 -18.09
N ASP A 410 2.06 11.69 -18.15
CA ASP A 410 2.12 10.25 -18.42
C ASP A 410 1.48 9.93 -19.78
N THR A 411 1.95 10.60 -20.83
CA THR A 411 1.30 10.68 -22.15
C THR A 411 1.55 9.50 -23.08
N ASP A 412 2.29 8.46 -22.64
CA ASP A 412 2.61 7.24 -23.40
C ASP A 412 3.17 7.48 -24.83
N GLU A 413 3.62 8.70 -25.17
CA GLU A 413 4.16 9.07 -26.49
C GLU A 413 5.33 8.19 -26.93
N GLN A 414 6.05 7.63 -25.97
CA GLN A 414 7.17 6.71 -26.18
C GLN A 414 6.73 5.28 -26.52
N PHE A 415 5.44 4.98 -26.41
CA PHE A 415 4.82 3.67 -26.63
C PHE A 415 3.65 3.80 -27.62
N PRO A 416 3.92 3.96 -28.94
CA PRO A 416 2.88 4.09 -29.95
C PRO A 416 1.87 2.94 -29.94
N GLU A 417 2.26 1.75 -29.48
CA GLU A 417 1.40 0.59 -29.27
C GLU A 417 0.33 0.79 -28.18
N LEU A 418 0.41 1.87 -27.40
CA LEU A 418 -0.58 2.28 -26.41
C LEU A 418 -1.46 3.45 -26.90
N LEU A 419 -1.17 4.05 -28.06
CA LEU A 419 -1.88 5.18 -28.64
C LEU A 419 -2.68 4.80 -29.91
N PRO A 420 -3.90 5.32 -30.12
CA PRO A 420 -4.88 5.78 -29.15
C PRO A 420 -5.93 4.69 -28.88
N LEU A 421 -6.23 4.51 -27.60
CA LEU A 421 -7.41 3.78 -27.10
C LEU A 421 -8.73 4.54 -27.35
N ALA A 422 -8.72 5.43 -28.34
CA ALA A 422 -9.83 6.28 -28.76
C ALA A 422 -10.53 5.62 -29.93
N ASP A 423 -11.26 4.54 -29.62
CA ASP A 423 -12.58 4.27 -30.18
C ASP A 423 -13.45 3.71 -29.04
#